data_AF-A0A8F3AEZ4-F1
#
_entry.id   AF-A0A8F3AEZ4-F1
#
_cell.length_a   1.000
_cell.length_b   1.000
_cell.length_c   1.000
_cell.angle_alpha   90.00
_cell.angle_beta   90.00
_cell.angle_gamma   90.00
#
_symmetry.space_group_name_H-M   'P 1'
#
loop_
_entity.id
_entity.type
_entity.pdbx_description
1 polymer ?
#
loop_
_entity_poly.entity_id
_entity_poly.type
_entity_poly.pdbx_seq_one_letter_code
_entity_poly.pdbx_strand_id
1 'polypeptide(L)'
;MKRISLRSVSPLKVMMDIEVPLWIALILKEQDKCNLIPPPWLNWSNLNRVYKEEVHNKYRFSQLPWNWQEVALTFLRFAPDDIDEPISRLFSILQDLKEIRKVKAQRGLKELNESNIQLNGLSSMEIGELKPFVVQVMDELRLLHGASNEAILQENSDEEVEARD
;
A
#
# COMPACT_ATOMS: atom_id res chain seq x y z
N MET A 1 28.61 29.55 -4.52
CA MET A 1 27.48 29.72 -3.58
C MET A 1 26.66 28.45 -3.55
N LYS A 2 26.36 27.87 -2.39
CA LYS A 2 25.32 26.83 -2.23
C LYS A 2 24.62 27.01 -0.88
N ARG A 3 23.31 27.23 -0.90
CA ARG A 3 22.44 27.04 0.26
C ARG A 3 21.04 26.67 -0.19
N ILE A 4 20.59 25.48 0.22
CA ILE A 4 19.20 25.14 0.50
C ILE A 4 19.25 24.18 1.70
N SER A 5 18.44 24.41 2.75
CA SER A 5 18.30 23.51 3.90
C SER A 5 16.86 23.50 4.39
N LEU A 6 16.29 22.29 4.56
CA LEU A 6 15.12 22.05 5.42
C LEU A 6 15.26 20.79 6.30
N ARG A 7 16.22 19.89 6.04
CA ARG A 7 16.73 18.90 7.00
C ARG A 7 18.23 18.76 6.81
N SER A 8 18.99 18.84 7.90
CA SER A 8 20.44 18.64 7.88
C SER A 8 20.75 17.15 7.73
N VAL A 9 21.40 16.75 6.63
CA VAL A 9 21.99 15.42 6.49
C VAL A 9 23.34 15.43 7.21
N SER A 10 23.62 14.38 8.00
CA SER A 10 24.92 14.24 8.66
C SER A 10 26.05 14.23 7.63
N PRO A 11 27.22 14.81 7.95
CA PRO A 11 28.35 14.80 7.01
C PRO A 11 28.71 13.35 6.66
N LEU A 12 28.75 13.07 5.35
CA LEU A 12 29.08 11.75 4.83
C LEU A 12 30.52 11.41 5.21
N LYS A 13 30.68 10.32 5.97
CA LYS A 13 31.98 9.77 6.37
C LYS A 13 32.16 8.43 5.69
N VAL A 14 33.38 8.19 5.21
CA VAL A 14 33.73 6.95 4.50
C VAL A 14 33.73 5.78 5.49
N MET A 15 33.35 4.59 5.02
CA MET A 15 33.30 3.33 5.78
C MET A 15 32.40 3.36 7.03
N MET A 16 31.41 4.25 7.07
CA MET A 16 30.38 4.23 8.11
C MET A 16 28.99 4.25 7.49
N ASP A 17 28.06 3.58 8.17
CA ASP A 17 26.64 3.63 7.89
C ASP A 17 26.06 4.99 8.30
N ILE A 18 25.28 5.59 7.40
CA ILE A 18 24.66 6.88 7.61
C ILE A 18 23.23 6.80 7.08
N GLU A 19 22.28 7.25 7.90
CA GLU A 19 20.89 7.37 7.47
C GLU A 19 20.74 8.55 6.52
N VAL A 20 20.38 8.24 5.27
CA VAL A 20 20.07 9.22 4.24
C VAL A 20 18.68 8.94 3.66
N PRO A 21 17.95 9.97 3.21
CA PRO A 21 16.74 9.76 2.43
C PRO A 21 17.00 8.89 1.20
N LEU A 22 16.04 8.01 0.88
CA LEU A 22 16.15 7.06 -0.24
C LEU A 22 16.52 7.74 -1.58
N TRP A 23 15.95 8.91 -1.86
CA TRP A 23 16.25 9.64 -3.10
C TRP A 23 17.71 10.14 -3.17
N ILE A 24 18.33 10.50 -2.05
CA ILE A 24 19.76 10.83 -2.01
C ILE A 24 20.59 9.57 -2.23
N ALA A 25 20.21 8.50 -1.55
CA ALA A 25 20.88 7.21 -1.65
C ALA A 25 20.93 6.72 -3.10
N LEU A 26 19.82 6.86 -3.84
CA LEU A 26 19.72 6.50 -5.25
C LEU A 26 20.64 7.34 -6.15
N ILE A 27 20.67 8.66 -5.96
CA ILE A 27 21.55 9.55 -6.73
C ILE A 27 23.03 9.19 -6.48
N LEU A 28 23.39 8.82 -5.26
CA LEU A 28 24.75 8.41 -4.92
C LEU A 28 25.09 7.02 -5.48
N LYS A 29 24.13 6.09 -5.51
CA LYS A 29 24.30 4.77 -6.11
C LYS A 29 24.47 4.86 -7.62
N GLU A 30 23.69 5.70 -8.31
CA GLU A 30 23.86 5.97 -9.75
C GLU A 30 25.22 6.59 -10.10
N GLN A 31 25.90 7.21 -9.13
CA GLN A 31 27.24 7.76 -9.27
C GLN A 31 28.36 6.80 -8.81
N ASP A 32 28.02 5.56 -8.45
CA ASP A 32 28.93 4.55 -7.88
C ASP A 32 29.66 5.04 -6.61
N LYS A 33 29.01 5.89 -5.80
CA LYS A 33 29.60 6.51 -4.60
C LYS A 33 29.15 5.90 -3.28
N CYS A 34 28.19 5.00 -3.29
CA CYS A 34 27.74 4.30 -2.10
C CYS A 34 27.22 2.91 -2.42
N ASN A 35 27.29 2.03 -1.42
CA ASN A 35 26.57 0.76 -1.41
C ASN A 35 25.37 0.93 -0.49
N LEU A 36 24.21 0.45 -0.92
CA LEU A 36 22.98 0.50 -0.14
C LEU A 36 22.90 -0.73 0.76
N ILE A 37 22.37 -0.57 1.97
CA ILE A 37 22.07 -1.71 2.83
C ILE A 37 20.59 -2.05 2.63
N PRO A 38 20.25 -3.28 2.21
CA PRO A 38 18.86 -3.67 2.04
C PRO A 38 18.12 -3.65 3.37
N PRO A 39 16.83 -3.25 3.40
CA PRO A 39 16.04 -3.29 4.62
C PRO A 39 15.93 -4.72 5.19
N PRO A 40 15.87 -4.89 6.52
CA PRO A 40 15.91 -6.21 7.15
C PRO A 40 14.69 -7.09 6.83
N TRP A 41 13.58 -6.50 6.36
CA TRP A 41 12.41 -7.25 5.90
C TRP A 41 12.56 -7.78 4.46
N LEU A 42 13.46 -7.20 3.65
CA LEU A 42 13.70 -7.57 2.26
C LEU A 42 14.71 -8.73 2.20
N ASN A 43 14.31 -9.87 2.74
CA ASN A 43 15.04 -11.13 2.60
C ASN A 43 14.06 -12.25 2.33
N TRP A 44 14.54 -13.33 1.72
CA TRP A 44 13.70 -14.45 1.31
C TRP A 44 13.00 -15.11 2.50
N SER A 45 13.69 -15.28 3.62
CA SER A 45 13.14 -15.94 4.82
C SER A 45 11.92 -15.19 5.38
N ASN A 46 12.03 -13.87 5.52
CA ASN A 46 10.98 -12.98 6.00
C ASN A 46 9.83 -12.89 4.99
N LEU A 47 10.13 -12.69 3.70
CA LEU A 47 9.11 -12.64 2.67
C LEU A 47 8.34 -13.96 2.55
N ASN A 48 9.03 -15.10 2.69
CA ASN A 48 8.38 -16.42 2.70
C ASN A 48 7.51 -16.65 3.92
N ARG A 49 7.93 -16.15 5.09
CA ARG A 49 7.09 -16.15 6.29
C ARG A 49 5.82 -15.31 6.09
N VAL A 50 5.99 -14.09 5.58
CA VAL A 50 4.89 -13.16 5.29
C VAL A 50 3.94 -13.75 4.24
N TYR A 51 4.47 -14.35 3.18
CA TYR A 51 3.69 -15.03 2.15
C TYR A 51 2.83 -16.17 2.72
N LYS A 52 3.42 -17.03 3.56
CA LYS A 52 2.68 -18.11 4.22
C LYS A 52 1.57 -17.59 5.13
N GLU A 53 1.85 -16.51 5.87
CA GLU A 53 0.86 -15.83 6.71
C GLU A 53 -0.29 -15.26 5.86
N GLU A 54 0.04 -14.63 4.72
CA GLU A 54 -0.93 -14.04 3.80
C GLU A 54 -1.85 -15.10 3.16
N VAL A 55 -1.29 -16.26 2.83
CA VAL A 55 -2.04 -17.42 2.30
C VAL A 55 -2.95 -18.03 3.37
N HIS A 56 -2.44 -18.19 4.60
CA HIS A 56 -3.19 -18.82 5.68
C HIS A 56 -4.34 -17.93 6.17
N ASN A 57 -4.10 -16.63 6.32
CA ASN A 57 -5.08 -15.69 6.83
C ASN A 57 -5.90 -15.06 5.71
N LYS A 58 -7.19 -15.38 5.61
CA LYS A 58 -8.06 -14.85 4.54
C LYS A 58 -8.59 -13.44 4.81
N TYR A 59 -8.75 -13.06 6.07
CA TYR A 59 -9.49 -11.85 6.46
C TYR A 59 -8.59 -10.66 6.76
N ARG A 60 -7.32 -10.89 7.10
CA ARG A 60 -6.37 -9.84 7.44
C ARG A 60 -5.13 -9.91 6.57
N PHE A 61 -4.60 -8.74 6.24
CA PHE A 61 -3.32 -8.58 5.56
C PHE A 61 -2.16 -8.75 6.55
N SER A 62 -1.11 -9.43 6.08
CA SER A 62 0.17 -9.52 6.77
C SER A 62 0.80 -8.14 6.92
N GLN A 63 1.55 -7.96 8.02
CA GLN A 63 2.19 -6.69 8.32
C GLN A 63 3.43 -6.49 7.46
N LEU A 64 3.40 -5.45 6.64
CA LEU A 64 4.52 -4.97 5.85
C LEU A 64 4.63 -3.44 5.97
N PRO A 65 5.82 -2.87 5.72
CA PRO A 65 5.96 -1.42 5.59
C PRO A 65 4.99 -0.87 4.56
N TRP A 66 4.44 0.33 4.81
CA TRP A 66 3.44 0.94 3.94
C TRP A 66 3.89 1.07 2.47
N ASN A 67 5.19 1.25 2.24
CA ASN A 67 5.83 1.43 0.94
C ASN A 67 6.71 0.24 0.51
N TRP A 68 6.35 -0.98 0.93
CA TRP A 68 7.18 -2.17 0.69
C TRP A 68 7.39 -2.46 -0.80
N GLN A 69 6.41 -2.19 -1.67
CA GLN A 69 6.51 -2.47 -3.11
C GLN A 69 7.51 -1.53 -3.78
N GLU A 70 7.41 -0.25 -3.44
CA GLU A 70 8.22 0.83 -3.97
C GLU A 70 9.67 0.66 -3.55
N VAL A 71 9.91 0.35 -2.27
CA VAL A 71 11.26 0.10 -1.75
C VAL A 71 11.85 -1.17 -2.36
N ALA A 72 11.09 -2.28 -2.41
CA ALA A 72 11.58 -3.53 -2.98
C ALA A 72 11.96 -3.35 -4.46
N LEU A 73 11.08 -2.76 -5.27
CA LEU A 73 11.35 -2.51 -6.69
C LEU A 73 12.56 -1.60 -6.88
N THR A 74 12.71 -0.59 -6.04
CA THR A 74 13.85 0.33 -6.08
C THR A 74 15.16 -0.40 -5.87
N PHE A 75 15.27 -1.25 -4.84
CA PHE A 75 16.47 -2.03 -4.58
C PHE A 75 16.76 -3.03 -5.71
N LEU A 76 15.75 -3.78 -6.16
CA LEU A 76 15.93 -4.78 -7.23
C LEU A 76 16.35 -4.16 -8.57
N ARG A 77 15.98 -2.90 -8.82
CA ARG A 77 16.30 -2.18 -10.07
C ARG A 77 17.63 -1.44 -10.01
N PHE A 78 17.91 -0.72 -8.92
CA PHE A 78 19.04 0.21 -8.82
C PHE A 78 20.21 -0.32 -7.99
N ALA A 79 19.98 -1.29 -7.11
CA ALA A 79 21.00 -1.88 -6.26
C ALA A 79 20.90 -3.42 -6.22
N PRO A 80 20.87 -4.11 -7.38
CA PRO A 80 20.84 -5.58 -7.43
C PRO A 80 22.13 -6.22 -6.88
N ASP A 81 23.24 -5.50 -6.96
CA ASP A 81 24.58 -5.90 -6.52
C ASP A 81 24.77 -5.83 -4.99
N ASP A 82 23.96 -5.02 -4.30
CA ASP A 82 23.98 -4.86 -2.85
C ASP A 82 23.15 -5.95 -2.11
N ILE A 83 22.55 -6.90 -2.85
CA ILE A 83 21.70 -7.95 -2.32
C ILE A 83 22.46 -9.29 -2.35
N ASP A 84 22.57 -9.95 -1.19
CA ASP A 84 23.30 -11.23 -1.07
C ASP A 84 22.55 -12.43 -1.72
N GLU A 85 21.22 -12.34 -1.86
CA GLU A 85 20.36 -13.41 -2.37
C GLU A 85 20.08 -13.29 -3.87
N PRO A 86 19.78 -14.41 -4.58
CA PRO A 86 19.39 -14.35 -5.98
C PRO A 86 18.16 -13.47 -6.22
N ILE A 87 18.32 -12.42 -7.01
CA ILE A 87 17.28 -11.42 -7.35
C ILE A 87 16.03 -12.07 -7.93
N SER A 88 16.19 -13.10 -8.77
CA SER A 88 15.07 -13.84 -9.38
C SER A 88 14.13 -14.44 -8.34
N ARG A 89 14.68 -14.95 -7.23
CA ARG A 89 13.92 -15.56 -6.14
C ARG A 89 13.11 -14.51 -5.37
N LEU A 90 13.73 -13.37 -5.08
CA LEU A 90 13.05 -12.24 -4.43
C LEU A 90 11.95 -11.66 -5.32
N PHE A 91 12.24 -11.50 -6.62
CA PHE A 91 11.26 -10.99 -7.57
C PHE A 91 10.03 -11.90 -7.67
N SER A 92 10.23 -13.22 -7.78
CA SER A 92 9.13 -14.19 -7.81
C SER A 92 8.24 -14.08 -6.58
N ILE A 93 8.82 -14.10 -5.38
CA ILE A 93 8.00 -14.10 -4.15
C ILE A 93 7.28 -12.77 -3.91
N LEU A 94 7.88 -11.64 -4.28
CA LEU A 94 7.23 -10.34 -4.20
C LEU A 94 6.08 -10.22 -5.18
N GLN A 95 6.23 -10.78 -6.39
CA GLN A 95 5.18 -10.83 -7.40
C GLN A 95 4.02 -11.70 -6.91
N ASP A 96 4.30 -12.91 -6.43
CA ASP A 96 3.28 -13.82 -5.88
C ASP A 96 2.54 -13.16 -4.71
N LEU A 97 3.27 -12.48 -3.81
CA LEU A 97 2.70 -11.76 -2.68
C LEU A 97 1.79 -10.61 -3.13
N LYS A 98 2.21 -9.82 -4.13
CA LYS A 98 1.40 -8.75 -4.73
C LYS A 98 0.11 -9.30 -5.33
N GLU A 99 0.18 -10.41 -6.05
CA GLU A 99 -0.98 -11.04 -6.68
C GLU A 99 -1.99 -11.55 -5.66
N ILE A 100 -1.52 -12.25 -4.61
CA ILE A 100 -2.39 -12.73 -3.54
C ILE A 100 -3.07 -11.57 -2.82
N ARG A 101 -2.31 -10.52 -2.48
CA ARG A 101 -2.86 -9.34 -1.79
C ARG A 101 -3.86 -8.59 -2.68
N LYS A 102 -3.62 -8.51 -3.98
CA LYS A 102 -4.57 -7.94 -4.95
C LYS A 102 -5.88 -8.73 -5.00
N VAL A 103 -5.80 -10.06 -5.12
CA VAL A 103 -7.00 -10.92 -5.13
C VAL A 103 -7.74 -10.82 -3.79
N LYS A 104 -7.03 -10.76 -2.67
CA LYS A 104 -7.63 -10.58 -1.34
C LYS A 104 -8.34 -9.22 -1.23
N ALA A 105 -7.70 -8.14 -1.65
CA ALA A 105 -8.31 -6.82 -1.65
C ALA A 105 -9.58 -6.78 -2.52
N GLN A 106 -9.55 -7.37 -3.71
CA GLN A 106 -10.73 -7.49 -4.57
C GLN A 106 -11.88 -8.29 -3.94
N ARG A 107 -11.57 -9.32 -3.13
CA ARG A 107 -12.61 -10.03 -2.36
C ARG A 107 -13.22 -9.14 -1.28
N GLY A 108 -12.39 -8.38 -0.56
CA GLY A 108 -12.87 -7.41 0.41
C GLY A 108 -13.77 -6.34 -0.21
N LEU A 109 -13.51 -5.94 -1.47
CA LEU A 109 -14.37 -5.00 -2.19
C LEU A 109 -15.75 -5.59 -2.59
N LYS A 110 -16.00 -6.89 -2.41
CA LYS A 110 -17.35 -7.45 -2.62
C LYS A 110 -18.26 -7.22 -1.42
N GLU A 111 -17.69 -6.91 -0.26
CA GLU A 111 -18.39 -6.70 1.00
C GLU A 111 -18.49 -5.19 1.34
N LEU A 112 -18.46 -4.34 0.30
CA LEU A 112 -18.56 -2.89 0.47
C LEU A 112 -19.96 -2.48 0.92
N ASN A 113 -20.01 -1.67 1.97
CA ASN A 113 -21.21 -0.97 2.42
C ASN A 113 -21.08 0.52 2.10
N GLU A 114 -22.20 1.25 2.04
CA GLU A 114 -22.25 2.69 1.76
C GLU A 114 -21.54 3.57 2.80
N SER A 115 -21.40 3.05 4.03
CA SER A 115 -21.00 3.83 5.19
C SER A 115 -19.48 3.94 5.38
N ASN A 116 -18.73 2.83 5.28
CA ASN A 116 -17.27 2.84 5.48
C ASN A 116 -16.55 1.65 4.83
N ILE A 117 -15.25 1.81 4.60
CA ILE A 117 -14.33 0.76 4.14
C ILE A 117 -13.13 0.70 5.08
N GLN A 118 -12.79 -0.50 5.53
CA GLN A 118 -11.56 -0.74 6.29
C GLN A 118 -10.42 -1.13 5.35
N LEU A 119 -9.38 -0.30 5.28
CA LEU A 119 -8.20 -0.50 4.43
C LEU A 119 -6.94 -0.79 5.27
N ASN A 120 -7.08 -1.67 6.27
CA ASN A 120 -6.03 -1.94 7.24
C ASN A 120 -4.94 -2.85 6.64
N GLY A 121 -3.68 -2.43 6.76
CA GLY A 121 -2.53 -3.24 6.35
C GLY A 121 -2.26 -3.27 4.84
N LEU A 122 -2.93 -2.42 4.04
CA LEU A 122 -2.62 -2.22 2.63
C LEU A 122 -1.45 -1.25 2.42
N SER A 123 -0.72 -1.43 1.33
CA SER A 123 0.38 -0.54 0.92
C SER A 123 -0.12 0.70 0.17
N SER A 124 0.74 1.71 0.04
CA SER A 124 0.49 2.92 -0.77
C SER A 124 0.15 2.55 -2.21
N MET A 125 0.93 1.68 -2.84
CA MET A 125 0.71 1.24 -4.22
C MET A 125 -0.58 0.41 -4.37
N GLU A 126 -0.90 -0.46 -3.41
CA GLU A 126 -2.16 -1.22 -3.41
C GLU A 126 -3.38 -0.30 -3.34
N ILE A 127 -3.36 0.67 -2.42
CA ILE A 127 -4.44 1.67 -2.32
C ILE A 127 -4.52 2.50 -3.60
N GLY A 128 -3.37 2.87 -4.18
CA GLY A 128 -3.28 3.59 -5.44
C GLY A 128 -3.97 2.87 -6.60
N GLU A 129 -3.83 1.53 -6.69
CA GLU A 129 -4.50 0.72 -7.71
C GLU A 129 -6.02 0.64 -7.51
N LEU A 130 -6.51 0.61 -6.26
CA LEU A 130 -7.94 0.45 -5.95
C LEU A 130 -8.73 1.76 -5.96
N LYS A 131 -8.09 2.85 -5.53
CA LYS A 131 -8.71 4.16 -5.31
C LYS A 131 -9.57 4.68 -6.46
N PRO A 132 -9.11 4.71 -7.74
CA PRO A 132 -9.91 5.32 -8.82
C PRO A 132 -11.24 4.60 -9.04
N PHE A 133 -11.27 3.28 -8.86
CA PHE A 133 -12.50 2.49 -9.00
C PHE A 133 -13.39 2.62 -7.76
N VAL A 134 -12.82 2.44 -6.56
CA VAL A 134 -13.60 2.37 -5.32
C VAL A 134 -14.28 3.70 -5.01
N VAL A 135 -13.61 4.84 -5.25
CA VAL A 135 -14.20 6.16 -4.99
C VAL A 135 -15.46 6.37 -5.84
N GLN A 136 -15.40 6.04 -7.13
CA GLN A 136 -16.55 6.16 -8.03
C GLN A 136 -17.72 5.30 -7.58
N VAL A 137 -17.48 4.03 -7.26
CA VAL A 137 -18.55 3.11 -6.82
C VAL A 137 -19.17 3.58 -5.51
N MET A 138 -18.36 4.07 -4.57
CA MET A 138 -18.86 4.55 -3.28
C MET A 138 -19.68 5.84 -3.40
N ASP A 139 -19.30 6.74 -4.30
CA ASP A 139 -20.08 7.94 -4.60
C ASP A 139 -21.47 7.55 -5.11
N GLU A 140 -21.56 6.60 -6.06
CA GLU A 140 -22.84 6.09 -6.58
C GLU A 140 -23.66 5.33 -5.53
N LEU A 141 -23.03 4.45 -4.73
CA LEU A 141 -23.71 3.74 -3.65
C LEU A 141 -24.29 4.71 -2.62
N ARG A 142 -23.57 5.80 -2.32
CA ARG A 142 -24.04 6.84 -1.39
C ARG A 142 -25.22 7.63 -1.96
N LEU A 143 -25.21 7.94 -3.26
CA LEU A 143 -26.33 8.58 -3.94
C LEU A 143 -27.58 7.70 -3.90
N LEU A 144 -27.44 6.41 -4.24
CA LEU A 144 -28.54 5.44 -4.21
C LEU A 144 -29.10 5.26 -2.80
N HIS A 145 -28.23 5.17 -1.79
CA HIS A 145 -28.67 5.06 -0.41
C HIS A 145 -29.40 6.32 0.08
N GLY A 146 -28.92 7.51 -0.32
CA GLY A 146 -29.60 8.78 -0.03
C GLY A 146 -31.01 8.84 -0.62
N ALA A 147 -31.14 8.54 -1.92
CA ALA A 147 -32.43 8.52 -2.60
C ALA A 147 -33.40 7.48 -2.01
N SER A 148 -32.89 6.29 -1.65
CA SER A 148 -33.70 5.26 -1.00
C SER A 148 -34.24 5.73 0.36
N ASN A 149 -33.42 6.43 1.16
CA ASN A 149 -33.87 6.95 2.44
C ASN A 149 -34.89 8.08 2.28
N GLU A 150 -34.72 8.95 1.29
CA GLU A 150 -35.69 10.02 0.98
C GLU A 150 -37.05 9.45 0.55
N ALA A 151 -37.06 8.40 -0.27
CA ALA A 151 -38.29 7.72 -0.69
C ALA A 151 -39.04 7.10 0.51
N ILE A 152 -38.31 6.43 1.41
CA ILE A 152 -38.89 5.86 2.63
C ILE A 152 -39.50 6.96 3.52
N LEU A 153 -38.84 8.12 3.63
CA LEU A 153 -39.38 9.23 4.41
C LEU A 153 -40.65 9.82 3.80
N GLN A 154 -40.74 9.88 2.47
CA GLN A 154 -41.93 10.35 1.75
C GLN A 154 -43.13 9.41 1.95
N GLU A 155 -42.93 8.09 1.81
CA GLU A 155 -43.98 7.10 2.04
C GLU A 155 -44.54 7.18 3.48
N ASN A 156 -43.66 7.29 4.49
CA ASN A 156 -44.10 7.45 5.87
C ASN A 156 -44.86 8.75 6.11
N SER A 157 -44.50 9.85 5.43
CA SER A 157 -45.23 11.11 5.56
C SER A 157 -46.60 11.08 4.90
N ASP A 158 -46.74 10.36 3.78
CA ASP A 158 -48.01 10.23 3.06
C ASP A 158 -48.98 9.33 3.85
N GLU A 159 -48.50 8.23 4.46
CA GLU A 159 -49.29 7.37 5.35
C GLU A 159 -49.76 8.10 6.62
N GLU A 160 -48.94 8.96 7.22
CA GLU A 160 -49.33 9.76 8.39
C GLU A 160 -50.40 10.82 8.07
N VAL A 161 -50.43 11.33 6.83
CA VAL A 161 -51.47 12.27 6.39
C VAL A 161 -52.77 11.52 6.14
N GLU A 162 -52.73 10.35 5.51
CA GLU A 162 -53.92 9.52 5.23
C GLU A 162 -54.55 8.94 6.52
N ALA A 163 -53.76 8.67 7.56
CA ALA A 163 -54.27 8.21 8.85
C ALA A 163 -54.92 9.31 9.73
N ARG A 164 -54.82 10.59 9.33
CA ARG A 164 -55.38 11.74 10.06
C ARG A 164 -56.71 12.26 9.48
N ASP A 165 -57.07 11.81 8.28
CA ASP A 165 -58.36 12.08 7.61
C ASP A 165 -59.39 10.95 7.87
#